data_AF-A0A7K1LCW2-F1
#
_entry.id   AF-A0A7K1LCW2-F1
#
_cell.length_a   1.000
_cell.length_b   1.000
_cell.length_c   1.000
_cell.angle_alpha   90.00
_cell.angle_beta   90.00
_cell.angle_gamma   90.00
#
_symmetry.space_group_name_H-M   'P 1'
#
loop_
_entity.id
_entity.type
_entity.pdbx_description
1 polymer ?
#
loop_
_entity_poly.entity_id
_entity_poly.type
_entity_poly.pdbx_seq_one_letter_code
_entity_poly.pdbx_strand_id
1 'polypeptide(L)'
;MHQSPPEPPLPQATRGARPDDPFPVTGAVIDMAVLATRLEESLDVLRDTYAPALGAGGGWYHELTRPEPGTTATALGLLAFVEAGRPFEYFHEGLALLAARQAASDDALRDGGWATRTSLGMPVVEATGWIARFLARARCDLREDAPDLRRAYQWLLRNQNPDGGWGSLRGCPSRVWLTCLALRALSQLNPHDPAVDRGVEWLTADRTAHRPGWGPTPAAAPTVTHTAFVLVTLAEARPELATERLLDAHDWLAARLDGAEDHIWIETYDVSPPGAAPGPVWRLALWHYGLPIALVALLRDPRGPRGPAVARVFRALARGEVTGPRWNSHPGGGRTSLWTLWWRLESLVALTRIPLAGRADVLHWLPDATIVQRAHARELPLAALLPHHRRLEPVALVRRHWSALLLAFICLGSALGVTAGAWGWRDFWLSVILPIVLAMVDESLKRRRGSRDPPLDPT
;
A
#
# COMPACT_ATOMS: atom_id res chain seq x y z
N MET A 1 -5.08 61.83 7.78
CA MET A 1 -6.37 61.11 7.78
C MET A 1 -6.37 60.19 6.56
N HIS A 2 -5.96 58.94 6.74
CA HIS A 2 -6.21 57.81 5.83
C HIS A 2 -5.82 56.54 6.59
N GLN A 3 -6.83 55.86 7.13
CA GLN A 3 -6.74 54.49 7.64
C GLN A 3 -7.08 53.51 6.51
N SER A 4 -6.35 52.40 6.41
CA SER A 4 -6.78 51.02 6.10
C SER A 4 -5.57 50.14 5.77
N PRO A 5 -5.58 48.81 5.97
CA PRO A 5 -6.46 47.95 6.78
C PRO A 5 -5.67 47.08 7.80
N PRO A 6 -6.35 46.36 8.74
CA PRO A 6 -5.68 45.47 9.68
C PRO A 6 -5.20 44.17 9.01
N GLU A 7 -4.00 43.71 9.40
CA GLU A 7 -3.43 42.43 8.99
C GLU A 7 -4.34 41.25 9.38
N PRO A 8 -4.42 40.19 8.55
CA PRO A 8 -5.13 38.97 8.91
C PRO A 8 -4.41 38.26 10.06
N PRO A 9 -5.14 37.61 10.99
CA PRO A 9 -4.53 36.92 12.11
C PRO A 9 -3.69 35.74 11.62
N LEU A 10 -2.43 35.71 12.05
CA LEU A 10 -1.52 34.57 11.88
C LEU A 10 -2.19 33.28 12.37
N PRO A 11 -2.07 32.14 11.66
CA PRO A 11 -2.55 30.86 12.15
C PRO A 11 -1.86 30.58 13.49
N GLN A 12 -2.67 30.35 14.53
CA GLN A 12 -2.17 30.03 15.86
C GLN A 12 -1.26 28.82 15.76
N ALA A 13 -0.01 29.00 16.20
CA ALA A 13 0.93 27.92 16.41
C ALA A 13 0.24 26.84 17.25
N THR A 14 0.17 25.62 16.71
CA THR A 14 -0.22 24.40 17.43
C THR A 14 0.45 24.40 18.80
N ARG A 15 -0.36 24.56 19.86
CA ARG A 15 0.11 24.43 21.24
C ARG A 15 0.84 23.10 21.36
N GLY A 16 2.10 23.18 21.77
CA GLY A 16 2.98 22.04 21.99
C GLY A 16 2.32 20.98 22.86
N ALA A 17 2.59 19.73 22.50
CA ALA A 17 2.21 18.54 23.24
C ALA A 17 2.47 18.69 24.74
N ARG A 18 1.49 18.28 25.57
CA ARG A 18 1.71 18.12 27.01
C ARG A 18 2.73 16.99 27.25
N PRO A 19 3.55 17.05 28.32
CA PRO A 19 4.66 16.11 28.52
C PRO A 19 4.28 14.68 28.94
N ASP A 20 2.99 14.38 29.17
CA ASP A 20 2.54 13.11 29.75
C ASP A 20 1.56 12.34 28.85
N ASP A 21 1.83 12.27 27.54
CA ASP A 21 1.18 11.29 26.67
C ASP A 21 2.00 9.99 26.65
N PRO A 22 1.54 8.90 27.29
CA PRO A 22 2.28 7.63 27.31
C PRO A 22 2.36 6.96 25.94
N PHE A 23 1.62 7.47 24.94
CA PHE A 23 1.77 7.09 23.54
C PHE A 23 2.32 8.27 22.76
N PRO A 24 3.63 8.33 22.47
CA PRO A 24 4.14 9.30 21.52
C PRO A 24 3.54 8.95 20.14
N VAL A 25 2.42 9.58 19.77
CA VAL A 25 1.84 9.47 18.41
C VAL A 25 2.67 10.34 17.47
N THR A 26 3.95 9.98 17.32
CA THR A 26 4.78 10.37 16.17
C THR A 26 4.76 9.28 15.09
N GLY A 27 3.96 8.22 15.29
CA GLY A 27 4.00 6.97 14.55
C GLY A 27 3.09 6.94 13.32
N ALA A 28 3.64 6.50 12.19
CA ALA A 28 2.94 5.74 11.15
C ALA A 28 1.43 5.98 10.93
N VAL A 29 1.02 7.22 10.66
CA VAL A 29 -0.37 7.56 10.30
C VAL A 29 -0.53 7.64 8.78
N ILE A 30 -1.65 7.10 8.28
CA ILE A 30 -2.14 7.34 6.91
C ILE A 30 -3.48 8.07 7.00
N ASP A 31 -3.50 9.27 6.43
CA ASP A 31 -4.70 10.08 6.30
C ASP A 31 -5.40 9.74 4.97
N MET A 32 -6.58 9.11 5.04
CA MET A 32 -7.28 8.65 3.84
C MET A 32 -7.82 9.80 3.00
N ALA A 33 -8.05 10.97 3.59
CA ALA A 33 -8.44 12.15 2.84
C ALA A 33 -7.27 12.66 1.99
N VAL A 34 -6.06 12.69 2.56
CA VAL A 34 -4.83 13.03 1.80
C VAL A 34 -4.61 12.01 0.68
N LEU A 35 -4.75 10.71 0.97
CA LEU A 35 -4.66 9.65 -0.04
C LEU A 35 -5.63 9.90 -1.20
N ALA A 36 -6.91 10.16 -0.89
CA ALA A 36 -7.94 10.42 -1.89
C ALA A 36 -7.59 11.66 -2.74
N THR A 37 -7.21 12.77 -2.13
CA THR A 37 -6.80 13.99 -2.85
C THR A 37 -5.61 13.73 -3.77
N ARG A 38 -4.56 13.04 -3.28
CA ARG A 38 -3.37 12.75 -4.10
C ARG A 38 -3.67 11.79 -5.26
N LEU A 39 -4.65 10.89 -5.09
CA LEU A 39 -5.11 10.02 -6.17
C LEU A 39 -5.85 10.84 -7.25
N GLU A 40 -6.79 11.70 -6.87
CA GLU A 40 -7.51 12.55 -7.84
C GLU A 40 -6.56 13.47 -8.60
N GLU A 41 -5.62 14.15 -7.93
CA GLU A 41 -4.61 14.99 -8.60
C GLU A 41 -3.81 14.22 -9.65
N SER A 42 -3.46 12.97 -9.34
CA SER A 42 -2.69 12.13 -10.26
C SER A 42 -3.53 11.72 -11.49
N LEU A 43 -4.83 11.51 -11.31
CA LEU A 43 -5.78 11.23 -12.40
C LEU A 43 -6.09 12.48 -13.22
N ASP A 44 -6.17 13.65 -12.59
CA ASP A 44 -6.37 14.93 -13.27
C ASP A 44 -5.18 15.24 -14.18
N VAL A 45 -3.94 15.00 -13.74
CA VAL A 45 -2.77 15.11 -14.62
C VAL A 45 -2.87 14.17 -15.83
N LEU A 46 -3.34 12.94 -15.65
CA LEU A 46 -3.58 12.05 -16.81
C LEU A 46 -4.66 12.63 -17.73
N ARG A 47 -5.78 13.08 -17.18
CA ARG A 47 -6.88 13.66 -17.96
C ARG A 47 -6.41 14.87 -18.77
N ASP A 48 -5.66 15.78 -18.15
CA ASP A 48 -5.18 17.02 -18.75
C ASP A 48 -4.07 16.80 -19.79
N THR A 49 -3.37 15.67 -19.72
CA THR A 49 -2.27 15.33 -20.65
C THR A 49 -2.68 14.36 -21.74
N TYR A 50 -3.97 14.00 -21.83
CA TYR A 50 -4.48 13.17 -22.90
C TYR A 50 -4.29 13.87 -24.26
N ALA A 51 -3.73 13.14 -25.23
CA ALA A 51 -3.50 13.64 -26.57
C ALA A 51 -4.41 12.91 -27.59
N PRO A 52 -5.31 13.62 -28.29
CA PRO A 52 -6.08 13.02 -29.38
C PRO A 52 -5.17 12.73 -30.58
N ALA A 53 -5.41 11.61 -31.27
CA ALA A 53 -4.77 11.25 -32.54
C ALA A 53 -5.83 11.22 -33.65
N LEU A 54 -5.89 12.30 -34.45
CA LEU A 54 -6.87 12.46 -35.53
C LEU A 54 -6.96 11.20 -36.40
N GLY A 55 -8.14 10.56 -36.41
CA GLY A 55 -8.44 9.37 -37.22
C GLY A 55 -7.88 8.04 -36.70
N ALA A 56 -7.15 8.02 -35.59
CA ALA A 56 -6.48 6.81 -35.06
C ALA A 56 -6.67 6.63 -33.53
N GLY A 57 -7.65 7.30 -32.93
CA GLY A 57 -7.93 7.24 -31.49
C GLY A 57 -7.23 8.33 -30.69
N GLY A 58 -6.62 7.98 -29.56
CA GLY A 58 -5.81 8.91 -28.76
C GLY A 58 -5.23 8.26 -27.50
N GLY A 59 -4.46 9.00 -26.72
CA GLY A 59 -3.87 8.47 -25.48
C GLY A 59 -2.68 9.26 -24.99
N TRP A 60 -1.70 8.54 -24.43
CA TRP A 60 -0.50 9.15 -23.83
C TRP A 60 0.78 8.60 -24.43
N TYR A 61 1.85 9.37 -24.29
CA TYR A 61 3.22 8.89 -24.41
C TYR A 61 3.88 8.84 -23.03
N HIS A 62 4.98 8.10 -22.88
CA HIS A 62 5.65 7.98 -21.58
C HIS A 62 6.21 9.31 -21.05
N GLU A 63 6.45 10.25 -21.96
CA GLU A 63 6.70 11.66 -21.67
C GLU A 63 5.37 12.39 -21.91
N LEU A 64 4.64 12.72 -20.83
CA LEU A 64 3.23 13.12 -20.89
C LEU A 64 2.97 14.38 -21.74
N THR A 65 3.99 15.21 -21.94
CA THR A 65 3.89 16.41 -22.78
C THR A 65 3.99 16.15 -24.28
N ARG A 66 4.28 14.91 -24.72
CA ARG A 66 4.38 14.60 -26.15
C ARG A 66 2.99 14.33 -26.72
N PRO A 67 2.66 14.92 -27.90
CA PRO A 67 1.34 14.81 -28.49
C PRO A 67 1.08 13.47 -29.20
N GLU A 68 2.11 12.65 -29.43
CA GLU A 68 1.98 11.40 -30.17
C GLU A 68 1.78 10.20 -29.23
N PRO A 69 0.55 9.67 -29.11
CA PRO A 69 0.27 8.61 -28.15
C PRO A 69 0.93 7.28 -28.54
N GLY A 70 1.47 6.59 -27.53
CA GLY A 70 2.03 5.24 -27.61
C GLY A 70 1.12 4.20 -26.96
N THR A 71 1.21 2.95 -27.39
CA THR A 71 0.33 1.86 -26.96
C THR A 71 0.46 1.54 -25.46
N THR A 72 1.68 1.28 -24.98
CA THR A 72 1.93 0.96 -23.56
C THR A 72 1.47 2.08 -22.63
N ALA A 73 1.81 3.33 -22.97
CA ALA A 73 1.44 4.49 -22.18
C ALA A 73 -0.08 4.71 -22.16
N THR A 74 -0.74 4.46 -23.30
CA THR A 74 -2.20 4.52 -23.39
C THR A 74 -2.87 3.47 -22.51
N ALA A 75 -2.43 2.21 -22.57
CA ALA A 75 -2.98 1.16 -21.74
C ALA A 75 -2.80 1.42 -20.24
N LEU A 76 -1.65 1.96 -19.81
CA LEU A 76 -1.42 2.33 -18.41
C LEU A 76 -2.30 3.50 -17.94
N GLY A 77 -2.46 4.53 -18.78
CA GLY A 77 -3.37 5.63 -18.48
C GLY A 77 -4.81 5.15 -18.28
N LEU A 78 -5.32 4.35 -19.22
CA LEU A 78 -6.66 3.76 -19.10
C LEU A 78 -6.78 2.82 -17.89
N LEU A 79 -5.75 2.00 -17.63
CA LEU A 79 -5.73 1.12 -16.47
C LEU A 79 -5.79 1.90 -15.16
N ALA A 80 -5.20 3.09 -15.08
CA ALA A 80 -5.26 3.91 -13.86
C ALA A 80 -6.70 4.31 -13.51
N PHE A 81 -7.47 4.76 -14.51
CA PHE A 81 -8.89 5.09 -14.33
C PHE A 81 -9.72 3.86 -13.96
N VAL A 82 -9.47 2.72 -14.61
CA VAL A 82 -10.13 1.44 -14.30
C VAL A 82 -9.85 1.00 -12.86
N GLU A 83 -8.59 1.00 -12.44
CA GLU A 83 -8.20 0.55 -11.09
C GLU A 83 -8.71 1.52 -10.01
N ALA A 84 -8.78 2.82 -10.30
CA ALA A 84 -9.33 3.82 -9.40
C ALA A 84 -10.87 3.85 -9.34
N GLY A 85 -11.54 3.11 -10.24
CA GLY A 85 -13.01 3.16 -10.38
C GLY A 85 -13.50 4.55 -10.77
N ARG A 86 -12.83 5.19 -11.74
CA ARG A 86 -13.22 6.49 -12.28
C ARG A 86 -13.54 6.33 -13.77
N PRO A 87 -14.61 6.96 -14.27
CA PRO A 87 -14.85 7.04 -15.71
C PRO A 87 -13.76 7.90 -16.36
N PHE A 88 -13.51 7.62 -17.63
CA PHE A 88 -12.64 8.42 -18.48
C PHE A 88 -13.33 8.67 -19.82
N GLU A 89 -13.35 9.94 -20.23
CA GLU A 89 -14.15 10.45 -21.34
C GLU A 89 -13.70 9.86 -22.68
N TYR A 90 -12.38 9.65 -22.83
CA TYR A 90 -11.78 9.17 -24.09
C TYR A 90 -11.36 7.69 -24.04
N PHE A 91 -12.08 6.88 -23.26
CA PHE A 91 -11.76 5.47 -23.07
C PHE A 91 -11.85 4.68 -24.38
N HIS A 92 -12.86 4.97 -25.21
CA HIS A 92 -13.09 4.30 -26.49
C HIS A 92 -11.98 4.63 -27.51
N GLU A 93 -11.55 5.88 -27.57
CA GLU A 93 -10.49 6.35 -28.45
C GLU A 93 -9.14 5.75 -28.06
N GLY A 94 -8.90 5.61 -26.76
CA GLY A 94 -7.76 4.88 -26.23
C GLY A 94 -7.76 3.40 -26.64
N LEU A 95 -8.92 2.72 -26.54
CA LEU A 95 -9.06 1.34 -27.01
C LEU A 95 -8.87 1.20 -28.52
N ALA A 96 -9.45 2.11 -29.31
CA ALA A 96 -9.33 2.12 -30.76
C ALA A 96 -7.85 2.22 -31.20
N LEU A 97 -7.06 3.05 -30.51
CA LEU A 97 -5.62 3.16 -30.75
C LEU A 97 -4.88 1.86 -30.46
N LEU A 98 -5.25 1.14 -29.40
CA LEU A 98 -4.67 -0.15 -29.07
C LEU A 98 -5.06 -1.20 -30.11
N ALA A 99 -6.32 -1.21 -30.55
CA ALA A 99 -6.85 -2.18 -31.52
C ALA A 99 -6.17 -1.99 -32.88
N ALA A 100 -6.08 -0.75 -33.35
CA ALA A 100 -5.42 -0.39 -34.60
C ALA A 100 -3.92 -0.74 -34.64
N ARG A 101 -3.29 -0.94 -33.47
CA ARG A 101 -1.85 -1.24 -33.35
C ARG A 101 -1.54 -2.66 -32.89
N GLN A 102 -2.56 -3.51 -32.75
CA GLN A 102 -2.35 -4.92 -32.51
C GLN A 102 -1.78 -5.56 -33.78
N ALA A 103 -0.62 -6.21 -33.68
CA ALA A 103 0.04 -6.79 -34.84
C ALA A 103 -0.81 -7.90 -35.46
N ALA A 104 -1.00 -7.85 -36.79
CA ALA A 104 -1.56 -8.93 -37.59
C ALA A 104 -0.43 -9.52 -38.45
N SER A 105 -0.12 -10.81 -38.27
CA SER A 105 1.01 -11.45 -38.94
C SER A 105 0.77 -12.94 -39.13
N ASP A 106 1.29 -13.51 -40.23
CA ASP A 106 1.34 -14.96 -40.42
C ASP A 106 2.37 -15.63 -39.49
N ASP A 107 3.35 -14.87 -38.98
CA ASP A 107 4.28 -15.36 -37.97
C ASP A 107 3.58 -15.42 -36.61
N ALA A 108 3.34 -16.64 -36.14
CA ALA A 108 2.70 -16.91 -34.85
C ALA A 108 3.41 -16.29 -33.64
N LEU A 109 4.71 -15.97 -33.74
CA LEU A 109 5.49 -15.28 -32.71
C LEU A 109 5.32 -13.75 -32.74
N ARG A 110 4.74 -13.21 -33.80
CA ARG A 110 4.44 -11.78 -33.97
C ARG A 110 2.95 -11.48 -33.86
N ASP A 111 2.09 -12.40 -34.27
CA ASP A 111 0.65 -12.17 -34.29
C ASP A 111 0.04 -11.90 -32.90
N GLY A 112 -0.73 -10.82 -32.77
CA GLY A 112 -1.52 -10.54 -31.58
C GLY A 112 -0.84 -9.70 -30.51
N GLY A 113 0.46 -9.45 -30.62
CA GLY A 113 1.21 -8.60 -29.68
C GLY A 113 1.27 -7.12 -30.11
N TRP A 114 1.94 -6.31 -29.30
CA TRP A 114 2.18 -4.88 -29.58
C TRP A 114 3.66 -4.53 -29.55
N ALA A 115 4.06 -3.69 -30.49
CA ALA A 115 5.38 -3.08 -30.52
C ALA A 115 5.43 -1.81 -29.65
N THR A 116 6.63 -1.46 -29.20
CA THR A 116 6.94 -0.11 -28.74
C THR A 116 7.55 0.68 -29.91
N ARG A 117 7.68 2.00 -29.75
CA ARG A 117 8.36 2.83 -30.75
C ARG A 117 9.83 2.42 -30.96
N THR A 118 10.46 1.85 -29.94
CA THR A 118 11.88 1.48 -29.95
C THR A 118 12.13 0.04 -30.37
N SER A 119 11.08 -0.80 -30.46
CA SER A 119 11.22 -2.22 -30.84
C SER A 119 11.18 -2.47 -32.35
N LEU A 120 11.38 -1.44 -33.17
CA LEU A 120 11.45 -1.55 -34.64
C LEU A 120 10.23 -2.25 -35.25
N GLY A 121 9.04 -2.02 -34.68
CA GLY A 121 7.79 -2.64 -35.13
C GLY A 121 7.60 -4.10 -34.68
N MET A 122 8.56 -4.70 -33.98
CA MET A 122 8.40 -6.04 -33.42
C MET A 122 7.58 -5.98 -32.13
N PRO A 123 6.55 -6.84 -31.99
CA PRO A 123 5.86 -7.00 -30.73
C PRO A 123 6.76 -7.50 -29.61
N VAL A 124 6.64 -6.93 -28.41
CA VAL A 124 7.50 -7.27 -27.26
C VAL A 124 6.70 -7.51 -25.99
N VAL A 125 7.28 -8.24 -25.03
CA VAL A 125 6.63 -8.59 -23.75
C VAL A 125 6.29 -7.36 -22.93
N GLU A 126 7.15 -6.34 -22.96
CA GLU A 126 6.95 -5.06 -22.27
C GLU A 126 5.62 -4.41 -22.65
N ALA A 127 5.33 -4.30 -23.94
CA ALA A 127 4.08 -3.69 -24.39
C ALA A 127 2.91 -4.66 -24.26
N THR A 128 3.09 -5.89 -24.72
CA THR A 128 2.00 -6.88 -24.79
C THR A 128 1.50 -7.27 -23.41
N GLY A 129 2.39 -7.45 -22.43
CA GLY A 129 2.01 -7.79 -21.06
C GLY A 129 1.22 -6.67 -20.37
N TRP A 130 1.64 -5.40 -20.52
CA TRP A 130 0.87 -4.26 -19.97
C TRP A 130 -0.51 -4.14 -20.59
N ILE A 131 -0.59 -4.23 -21.93
CA ILE A 131 -1.85 -4.07 -22.66
C ILE A 131 -2.80 -5.24 -22.35
N ALA A 132 -2.29 -6.47 -22.36
CA ALA A 132 -3.09 -7.65 -22.02
C ALA A 132 -3.61 -7.60 -20.57
N ARG A 133 -2.76 -7.20 -19.61
CA ARG A 133 -3.19 -6.98 -18.22
C ARG A 133 -4.29 -5.93 -18.15
N PHE A 134 -4.11 -4.79 -18.83
CA PHE A 134 -5.13 -3.75 -18.87
C PHE A 134 -6.47 -4.26 -19.42
N LEU A 135 -6.45 -4.89 -20.60
CA LEU A 135 -7.66 -5.40 -21.25
C LEU A 135 -8.39 -6.42 -20.38
N ALA A 136 -7.65 -7.30 -19.69
CA ALA A 136 -8.23 -8.27 -18.76
C ALA A 136 -8.88 -7.59 -17.54
N ARG A 137 -8.15 -6.64 -16.91
CA ARG A 137 -8.63 -5.91 -15.72
C ARG A 137 -9.85 -5.03 -16.02
N ALA A 138 -9.89 -4.46 -17.22
CA ALA A 138 -11.00 -3.64 -17.70
C ALA A 138 -12.17 -4.46 -18.30
N ARG A 139 -12.05 -5.79 -18.37
CA ARG A 139 -13.06 -6.69 -18.97
C ARG A 139 -13.40 -6.31 -20.41
N CYS A 140 -12.38 -5.90 -21.17
CA CYS A 140 -12.54 -5.47 -22.56
C CYS A 140 -12.86 -6.62 -23.51
N ASP A 141 -12.71 -7.88 -23.08
CA ASP A 141 -13.12 -9.08 -23.84
C ASP A 141 -14.62 -9.11 -24.17
N LEU A 142 -15.44 -8.35 -23.44
CA LEU A 142 -16.88 -8.23 -23.66
C LEU A 142 -17.27 -7.14 -24.67
N ARG A 143 -16.28 -6.49 -25.30
CA ARG A 143 -16.49 -5.33 -26.17
C ARG A 143 -16.07 -5.63 -27.59
N GLU A 144 -16.89 -5.24 -28.55
CA GLU A 144 -16.60 -5.43 -29.99
C GLU A 144 -15.52 -4.47 -30.51
N ASP A 145 -15.35 -3.30 -29.87
CA ASP A 145 -14.38 -2.27 -30.24
C ASP A 145 -13.00 -2.45 -29.60
N ALA A 146 -12.82 -3.51 -28.79
CA ALA A 146 -11.59 -3.79 -28.09
C ALA A 146 -10.60 -4.60 -28.95
N PRO A 147 -9.29 -4.49 -28.67
CA PRO A 147 -8.32 -5.40 -29.24
C PRO A 147 -8.60 -6.85 -28.88
N ASP A 148 -8.17 -7.79 -29.73
CA ASP A 148 -8.38 -9.21 -29.50
C ASP A 148 -7.50 -9.71 -28.35
N LEU A 149 -8.10 -9.84 -27.17
CA LEU A 149 -7.43 -10.30 -25.97
C LEU A 149 -6.96 -11.76 -26.05
N ARG A 150 -7.65 -12.59 -26.86
CA ARG A 150 -7.26 -13.99 -27.06
C ARG A 150 -5.96 -14.07 -27.87
N ARG A 151 -5.80 -13.22 -28.89
CA ARG A 151 -4.55 -13.14 -29.65
C ARG A 151 -3.39 -12.66 -28.78
N ALA A 152 -3.62 -11.68 -27.90
CA ALA A 152 -2.63 -11.24 -26.92
C ALA A 152 -2.20 -12.35 -25.95
N TYR A 153 -3.17 -13.10 -25.42
CA TYR A 153 -2.94 -14.27 -24.57
C TYR A 153 -2.06 -15.31 -25.28
N GLN A 154 -2.45 -15.72 -26.50
CA GLN A 154 -1.69 -16.69 -27.30
C GLN A 154 -0.26 -16.20 -27.62
N TRP A 155 -0.10 -14.91 -27.89
CA TRP A 155 1.22 -14.31 -28.12
C TRP A 155 2.14 -14.48 -26.90
N LEU A 156 1.63 -14.22 -25.69
CA LEU A 156 2.40 -14.39 -24.43
C LEU A 156 2.80 -15.84 -24.20
N LEU A 157 1.90 -16.79 -24.45
CA LEU A 157 2.20 -18.23 -24.30
C LEU A 157 3.31 -18.68 -25.26
N ARG A 158 3.20 -18.29 -26.54
CA ARG A 158 4.18 -18.67 -27.57
C ARG A 158 5.55 -18.04 -27.33
N ASN A 159 5.59 -16.84 -26.73
CA ASN A 159 6.82 -16.12 -26.44
C ASN A 159 7.47 -16.47 -25.09
N GLN A 160 6.93 -17.43 -24.32
CA GLN A 160 7.62 -17.97 -23.15
C GLN A 160 8.85 -18.78 -23.58
N ASN A 161 9.96 -18.59 -22.88
CA ASN A 161 11.19 -19.34 -23.13
C ASN A 161 11.11 -20.77 -22.59
N PRO A 162 11.96 -21.69 -23.09
CA PRO A 162 12.04 -23.06 -22.57
C PRO A 162 12.38 -23.14 -21.07
N ASP A 163 13.07 -22.13 -20.53
CA ASP A 163 13.41 -22.08 -19.10
C ASP A 163 12.22 -21.71 -18.20
N GLY A 164 11.07 -21.35 -18.78
CA GLY A 164 9.86 -20.92 -18.08
C GLY A 164 9.73 -19.40 -17.90
N GLY A 165 10.78 -18.62 -18.18
CA GLY A 165 10.74 -17.16 -18.06
C GLY A 165 10.39 -16.45 -19.37
N TRP A 166 10.38 -15.12 -19.34
CA TRP A 166 10.22 -14.27 -20.53
C TRP A 166 11.38 -13.29 -20.68
N GLY A 167 11.88 -13.19 -21.91
CA GLY A 167 12.68 -12.06 -22.39
C GLY A 167 11.80 -11.07 -23.17
N SER A 168 12.38 -10.03 -23.78
CA SER A 168 11.57 -9.06 -24.58
C SER A 168 10.89 -9.72 -25.78
N LEU A 169 11.54 -10.75 -26.31
CA LEU A 169 11.07 -11.66 -27.35
C LEU A 169 11.37 -13.09 -26.92
N ARG A 170 10.71 -14.07 -27.55
CA ARG A 170 11.15 -15.47 -27.46
C ARG A 170 12.63 -15.59 -27.82
N GLY A 171 13.40 -16.36 -27.06
CA GLY A 171 14.83 -16.60 -27.28
C GLY A 171 15.76 -15.51 -26.74
N CYS A 172 15.26 -14.31 -26.38
CA CYS A 172 16.03 -13.38 -25.57
C CYS A 172 16.15 -13.90 -24.13
N PRO A 173 17.23 -13.59 -23.38
CA PRO A 173 17.39 -14.03 -22.00
C PRO A 173 16.20 -13.62 -21.12
N SER A 174 15.71 -14.57 -20.33
CA SER A 174 14.60 -14.32 -19.39
C SER A 174 15.03 -13.34 -18.29
N ARG A 175 14.17 -12.35 -17.99
CA ARG A 175 14.43 -11.31 -16.98
C ARG A 175 13.29 -11.24 -15.97
N VAL A 176 13.61 -10.85 -14.74
CA VAL A 176 12.63 -10.83 -13.64
C VAL A 176 11.46 -9.91 -13.96
N TRP A 177 11.74 -8.68 -14.41
CA TRP A 177 10.71 -7.72 -14.78
C TRP A 177 9.71 -8.27 -15.83
N LEU A 178 10.24 -8.89 -16.88
CA LEU A 178 9.44 -9.36 -18.02
C LEU A 178 8.63 -10.62 -17.67
N THR A 179 9.24 -11.54 -16.94
CA THR A 179 8.53 -12.70 -16.37
C THR A 179 7.41 -12.25 -15.45
N CYS A 180 7.66 -11.27 -14.57
CA CYS A 180 6.62 -10.71 -13.71
C CYS A 180 5.49 -10.09 -14.52
N LEU A 181 5.80 -9.27 -15.53
CA LEU A 181 4.77 -8.62 -16.34
C LEU A 181 3.90 -9.63 -17.12
N ALA A 182 4.52 -10.66 -17.70
CA ALA A 182 3.80 -11.73 -18.39
C ALA A 182 2.89 -12.51 -17.41
N LEU A 183 3.41 -12.89 -16.23
CA LEU A 183 2.63 -13.58 -15.20
C LEU A 183 1.47 -12.73 -14.69
N ARG A 184 1.69 -11.44 -14.45
CA ARG A 184 0.66 -10.49 -14.00
C ARG A 184 -0.45 -10.29 -15.04
N ALA A 185 -0.18 -10.51 -16.33
CA ALA A 185 -1.19 -10.53 -17.37
C ALA A 185 -1.88 -11.90 -17.44
N LEU A 186 -1.11 -12.98 -17.55
CA LEU A 186 -1.61 -14.35 -17.68
C LEU A 186 -2.48 -14.76 -16.49
N SER A 187 -2.14 -14.36 -15.28
CA SER A 187 -2.93 -14.67 -14.07
C SER A 187 -4.32 -14.01 -14.07
N GLN A 188 -4.52 -12.92 -14.83
CA GLN A 188 -5.83 -12.30 -15.01
C GLN A 188 -6.61 -12.90 -16.18
N LEU A 189 -5.92 -13.51 -17.14
CA LEU A 189 -6.50 -14.11 -18.35
C LEU A 189 -6.91 -15.57 -18.12
N ASN A 190 -5.96 -16.38 -17.63
CA ASN A 190 -6.15 -17.78 -17.30
C ASN A 190 -5.11 -18.20 -16.24
N PRO A 191 -5.44 -18.11 -14.93
CA PRO A 191 -4.50 -18.41 -13.84
C PRO A 191 -4.08 -19.88 -13.74
N HIS A 192 -4.81 -20.78 -14.42
CA HIS A 192 -4.57 -22.23 -14.45
C HIS A 192 -3.79 -22.67 -15.70
N ASP A 193 -3.36 -21.74 -16.56
CA ASP A 193 -2.52 -22.09 -17.70
C ASP A 193 -1.15 -22.62 -17.22
N PRO A 194 -0.64 -23.74 -17.75
CA PRO A 194 0.69 -24.26 -17.39
C PRO A 194 1.83 -23.26 -17.57
N ALA A 195 1.70 -22.28 -18.47
CA ALA A 195 2.67 -21.19 -18.61
C ALA A 195 2.83 -20.37 -17.33
N VAL A 196 1.74 -20.19 -16.55
CA VAL A 196 1.77 -19.51 -15.25
C VAL A 196 2.61 -20.32 -14.26
N ASP A 197 2.39 -21.64 -14.18
CA ASP A 197 3.17 -22.53 -13.30
C ASP A 197 4.66 -22.46 -13.62
N ARG A 198 5.03 -22.57 -14.91
CA ARG A 198 6.44 -22.48 -15.35
C ARG A 198 7.07 -21.12 -15.03
N GLY A 199 6.31 -20.04 -15.14
CA GLY A 199 6.80 -18.71 -14.81
C GLY A 199 6.98 -18.51 -13.30
N VAL A 200 6.04 -19.00 -12.50
CA VAL A 200 6.16 -19.03 -11.04
C VAL A 200 7.38 -19.85 -10.64
N GLU A 201 7.54 -21.06 -11.20
CA GLU A 201 8.70 -21.91 -10.99
C GLU A 201 10.01 -21.19 -11.38
N TRP A 202 10.04 -20.47 -12.51
CA TRP A 202 11.20 -19.67 -12.90
C TRP A 202 11.56 -18.59 -11.87
N LEU A 203 10.57 -17.93 -11.27
CA LEU A 203 10.77 -16.92 -10.23
C LEU A 203 11.21 -17.52 -8.89
N THR A 204 10.67 -18.67 -8.51
CA THR A 204 10.95 -19.32 -7.22
C THR A 204 12.13 -20.28 -7.27
N ALA A 205 12.62 -20.62 -8.46
CA ALA A 205 13.77 -21.50 -8.64
C ALA A 205 14.97 -20.97 -7.87
N ASP A 206 15.54 -21.82 -7.00
CA ASP A 206 16.74 -21.47 -6.26
C ASP A 206 17.97 -21.55 -7.17
N ARG A 207 18.28 -20.43 -7.82
CA ARG A 207 19.39 -20.33 -8.79
C ARG A 207 20.64 -19.67 -8.21
N THR A 208 20.53 -19.16 -6.98
CA THR A 208 21.60 -18.49 -6.25
C THR A 208 21.38 -18.80 -4.78
N ALA A 209 22.01 -19.87 -4.30
CA ALA A 209 21.95 -20.26 -2.90
C ALA A 209 22.12 -19.02 -1.99
N HIS A 210 21.14 -18.79 -1.12
CA HIS A 210 21.17 -17.79 -0.03
C HIS A 210 20.99 -16.30 -0.41
N ARG A 211 20.21 -15.95 -1.43
CA ARG A 211 19.81 -14.54 -1.64
C ARG A 211 18.40 -14.26 -1.10
N PRO A 212 18.23 -13.19 -0.29
CA PRO A 212 16.93 -12.83 0.30
C PRO A 212 16.04 -12.02 -0.66
N GLY A 213 16.26 -12.08 -1.98
CA GLY A 213 15.51 -11.27 -2.92
C GLY A 213 15.94 -11.46 -4.37
N TRP A 214 15.40 -10.64 -5.27
CA TRP A 214 15.58 -10.75 -6.72
C TRP A 214 16.26 -9.53 -7.32
N GLY A 215 17.11 -9.76 -8.31
CA GLY A 215 17.69 -8.74 -9.19
C GLY A 215 17.09 -8.81 -10.60
N PRO A 216 17.58 -8.01 -11.57
CA PRO A 216 17.08 -8.03 -12.96
C PRO A 216 17.21 -9.38 -13.66
N THR A 217 18.25 -10.13 -13.31
CA THR A 217 18.49 -11.49 -13.78
C THR A 217 18.72 -12.40 -12.57
N PRO A 218 18.58 -13.73 -12.72
CA PRO A 218 18.82 -14.67 -11.62
C PRO A 218 20.22 -14.56 -10.99
N ALA A 219 21.23 -14.11 -11.75
CA ALA A 219 22.60 -13.94 -11.28
C ALA A 219 22.86 -12.56 -10.62
N ALA A 220 22.03 -11.55 -10.90
CA ALA A 220 22.23 -10.18 -10.44
C ALA A 220 21.87 -10.01 -8.95
N ALA A 221 22.53 -9.05 -8.29
CA ALA A 221 22.27 -8.75 -6.88
C ALA A 221 20.81 -8.30 -6.67
N PRO A 222 20.19 -8.60 -5.51
CA PRO A 222 18.82 -8.20 -5.23
C PRO A 222 18.64 -6.68 -5.25
N THR A 223 17.51 -6.23 -5.81
CA THR A 223 17.10 -4.82 -5.74
C THR A 223 15.69 -4.71 -5.14
N VAL A 224 15.40 -3.56 -4.53
CA VAL A 224 14.07 -3.24 -3.97
C VAL A 224 12.99 -3.43 -5.04
N THR A 225 13.21 -2.86 -6.23
CA THR A 225 12.29 -2.95 -7.37
C THR A 225 11.94 -4.39 -7.73
N HIS A 226 12.92 -5.21 -8.10
CA HIS A 226 12.63 -6.56 -8.59
C HIS A 226 12.07 -7.45 -7.49
N THR A 227 12.59 -7.31 -6.26
CA THR A 227 12.06 -8.05 -5.12
C THR A 227 10.59 -7.70 -4.89
N ALA A 228 10.24 -6.42 -4.90
CA ALA A 228 8.85 -6.00 -4.79
C ALA A 228 7.98 -6.50 -5.96
N PHE A 229 8.45 -6.45 -7.21
CA PHE A 229 7.70 -7.01 -8.34
C PHE A 229 7.43 -8.50 -8.20
N VAL A 230 8.43 -9.27 -7.78
CA VAL A 230 8.26 -10.72 -7.59
C VAL A 230 7.25 -10.99 -6.49
N LEU A 231 7.37 -10.32 -5.35
CA LEU A 231 6.44 -10.49 -4.22
C LEU A 231 5.00 -10.12 -4.62
N VAL A 232 4.80 -8.99 -5.30
CA VAL A 232 3.48 -8.60 -5.82
C VAL A 232 2.95 -9.61 -6.84
N THR A 233 3.79 -10.06 -7.76
CA THR A 233 3.39 -11.01 -8.81
C THR A 233 3.01 -12.36 -8.23
N LEU A 234 3.79 -12.88 -7.29
CA LEU A 234 3.51 -14.16 -6.65
C LEU A 234 2.26 -14.07 -5.77
N ALA A 235 2.05 -12.97 -5.05
CA ALA A 235 0.81 -12.74 -4.31
C ALA A 235 -0.43 -12.63 -5.21
N GLU A 236 -0.28 -12.19 -6.47
CA GLU A 236 -1.36 -12.18 -7.47
C GLU A 236 -1.57 -13.55 -8.13
N ALA A 237 -0.49 -14.28 -8.45
CA ALA A 237 -0.53 -15.51 -9.21
C ALA A 237 -0.80 -16.76 -8.34
N ARG A 238 -0.25 -16.79 -7.12
CA ARG A 238 -0.34 -17.90 -6.15
C ARG A 238 -0.49 -17.33 -4.72
N PRO A 239 -1.67 -16.79 -4.36
CA PRO A 239 -1.90 -16.16 -3.06
C PRO A 239 -1.59 -17.05 -1.85
N GLU A 240 -1.71 -18.37 -2.01
CA GLU A 240 -1.41 -19.39 -1.00
C GLU A 240 0.09 -19.69 -0.82
N LEU A 241 0.96 -19.17 -1.70
CA LEU A 241 2.38 -19.44 -1.67
C LEU A 241 3.09 -18.59 -0.59
N ALA A 242 3.42 -19.20 0.54
CA ALA A 242 4.08 -18.55 1.68
C ALA A 242 5.29 -19.36 2.19
N THR A 243 6.27 -19.60 1.33
CA THR A 243 7.53 -20.29 1.71
C THR A 243 8.41 -19.41 2.61
N GLU A 244 9.28 -20.01 3.42
CA GLU A 244 10.26 -19.26 4.25
C GLU A 244 11.08 -18.26 3.42
N ARG A 245 11.54 -18.67 2.23
CA ARG A 245 12.24 -17.78 1.29
C ARG A 245 11.46 -16.52 0.93
N LEU A 246 10.13 -16.63 0.77
CA LEU A 246 9.29 -15.47 0.47
C LEU A 246 9.14 -14.55 1.68
N LEU A 247 8.99 -15.12 2.87
CA LEU A 247 8.93 -14.37 4.11
C LEU A 247 10.25 -13.63 4.38
N ASP A 248 11.39 -14.29 4.15
CA ASP A 248 12.72 -13.69 4.23
C ASP A 248 12.88 -12.53 3.23
N ALA A 249 12.28 -12.65 2.05
CA ALA A 249 12.31 -11.57 1.06
C ALA A 249 11.44 -10.38 1.44
N HIS A 250 10.29 -10.60 2.09
CA HIS A 250 9.52 -9.52 2.72
C HIS A 250 10.32 -8.84 3.84
N ASP A 251 11.06 -9.61 4.63
CA ASP A 251 11.94 -9.09 5.70
C ASP A 251 13.05 -8.23 5.14
N TRP A 252 13.75 -8.73 4.12
CA TRP A 252 14.78 -7.99 3.43
C TRP A 252 14.27 -6.72 2.79
N LEU A 253 13.12 -6.77 2.10
CA LEU A 253 12.52 -5.60 1.47
C LEU A 253 12.24 -4.51 2.50
N ALA A 254 11.58 -4.85 3.61
CA ALA A 254 11.26 -3.88 4.65
C ALA A 254 12.52 -3.25 5.27
N ALA A 255 13.55 -4.06 5.57
CA ALA A 255 14.79 -3.58 6.14
C ALA A 255 15.54 -2.60 5.22
N ARG A 256 15.37 -2.69 3.89
CA ARG A 256 15.98 -1.75 2.94
C ARG A 256 15.20 -0.45 2.77
N LEU A 257 13.90 -0.48 2.99
CA LEU A 257 13.04 0.72 2.98
C LEU A 257 13.18 1.57 4.25
N ASP A 258 13.82 1.04 5.29
CA ASP A 258 14.18 1.82 6.48
C ASP A 258 15.32 2.82 6.22
N GLY A 259 16.07 2.66 5.12
CA GLY A 259 17.12 3.58 4.68
C GLY A 259 16.60 4.82 3.94
N ALA A 260 17.40 5.89 3.92
CA ALA A 260 17.07 7.17 3.28
C ALA A 260 17.43 7.23 1.77
N GLU A 261 17.71 6.09 1.13
CA GLU A 261 18.19 6.05 -0.26
C GLU A 261 17.03 6.14 -1.27
N ASP A 262 17.26 6.85 -2.36
CA ASP A 262 16.35 6.88 -3.49
C ASP A 262 16.48 5.57 -4.28
N HIS A 263 15.39 4.79 -4.37
CA HIS A 263 15.37 3.48 -5.03
C HIS A 263 14.98 3.59 -6.52
N ILE A 264 15.35 4.71 -7.16
CA ILE A 264 15.24 4.86 -8.61
C ILE A 264 16.43 4.15 -9.26
N TRP A 265 16.14 3.29 -10.22
CA TRP A 265 17.16 2.54 -10.94
C TRP A 265 16.83 2.45 -12.42
N ILE A 266 17.85 2.55 -13.28
CA ILE A 266 17.70 2.38 -14.72
C ILE A 266 18.24 1.02 -15.11
N GLU A 267 17.35 0.14 -15.55
CA GLU A 267 17.74 -1.11 -16.17
C GLU A 267 18.12 -0.88 -17.62
N THR A 268 19.34 -1.25 -18.01
CA THR A 268 19.76 -1.18 -19.41
C THR A 268 20.16 -2.54 -19.92
N TYR A 269 19.61 -2.96 -21.06
CA TYR A 269 20.02 -4.18 -21.74
C TYR A 269 19.78 -4.13 -23.24
N ASP A 270 20.52 -4.96 -23.94
CA ASP A 270 20.44 -5.11 -25.38
C ASP A 270 19.43 -6.20 -25.74
N VAL A 271 18.56 -5.91 -26.71
CA VAL A 271 17.58 -6.85 -27.25
C VAL A 271 18.04 -7.25 -28.63
N SER A 272 18.19 -8.56 -28.84
CA SER A 272 18.59 -9.15 -30.11
C SER A 272 17.57 -10.20 -30.52
N PRO A 273 16.84 -10.01 -31.64
CA PRO A 273 15.93 -11.01 -32.16
C PRO A 273 16.67 -12.33 -32.48
N PRO A 274 16.09 -13.50 -32.17
CA PRO A 274 16.70 -14.78 -32.50
C PRO A 274 16.89 -14.94 -34.01
N GLY A 275 18.02 -15.52 -34.42
CA GLY A 275 18.28 -15.85 -35.83
C GLY A 275 18.74 -14.69 -36.72
N ALA A 276 18.98 -13.50 -36.15
CA ALA A 276 19.46 -12.37 -36.93
C ALA A 276 21.01 -12.40 -37.07
N ALA A 277 21.52 -12.75 -38.26
CA ALA A 277 22.87 -12.36 -38.69
C ALA A 277 23.05 -10.84 -38.50
N PRO A 278 24.25 -10.33 -38.15
CA PRO A 278 24.45 -9.22 -37.20
C PRO A 278 23.24 -8.29 -37.13
N GLY A 279 22.23 -8.73 -36.37
CA GLY A 279 20.88 -8.20 -36.47
C GLY A 279 20.74 -6.84 -35.81
N PRO A 280 19.62 -6.13 -36.05
CA PRO A 280 19.35 -4.89 -35.33
C PRO A 280 19.25 -5.19 -33.84
N VAL A 281 20.23 -4.70 -33.09
CA VAL A 281 20.23 -4.65 -31.64
C VAL A 281 19.69 -3.28 -31.25
N TRP A 282 18.63 -3.25 -30.44
CA TRP A 282 18.25 -2.01 -29.76
C TRP A 282 18.56 -2.14 -28.29
N ARG A 283 18.99 -1.02 -27.71
CA ARG A 283 19.22 -0.88 -26.29
C ARG A 283 17.96 -0.35 -25.64
N LEU A 284 17.48 -1.08 -24.65
CA LEU A 284 16.33 -0.70 -23.87
C LEU A 284 16.79 -0.14 -22.53
N ALA A 285 16.18 0.97 -22.10
CA ALA A 285 16.45 1.63 -20.83
C ALA A 285 15.12 1.81 -20.07
N LEU A 286 14.92 1.06 -18.98
CA LEU A 286 13.71 1.11 -18.16
C LEU A 286 13.98 1.83 -16.86
N TRP A 287 13.15 2.83 -16.58
CA TRP A 287 13.13 3.52 -15.31
C TRP A 287 12.25 2.76 -14.33
N HIS A 288 12.87 2.31 -13.25
CA HIS A 288 12.22 1.59 -12.18
C HIS A 288 12.12 2.48 -10.95
N TYR A 289 10.91 2.59 -10.40
CA TYR A 289 10.63 3.35 -9.19
C TYR A 289 10.33 2.34 -8.08
N GLY A 290 11.34 2.01 -7.27
CA GLY A 290 11.24 0.91 -6.31
C GLY A 290 10.26 1.19 -5.17
N LEU A 291 10.21 2.43 -4.66
CA LEU A 291 9.41 2.80 -3.49
C LEU A 291 7.90 2.50 -3.65
N PRO A 292 7.21 2.96 -4.72
CA PRO A 292 5.79 2.68 -4.88
C PRO A 292 5.46 1.18 -4.94
N ILE A 293 6.11 0.41 -5.82
CA ILE A 293 5.83 -1.03 -5.93
C ILE A 293 6.15 -1.78 -4.64
N ALA A 294 7.16 -1.34 -3.89
CA ALA A 294 7.50 -1.91 -2.60
C ALA A 294 6.40 -1.68 -1.55
N LEU A 295 5.71 -0.53 -1.58
CA LEU A 295 4.52 -0.31 -0.75
C LEU A 295 3.44 -1.36 -1.05
N VAL A 296 3.17 -1.64 -2.32
CA VAL A 296 2.20 -2.68 -2.71
C VAL A 296 2.64 -4.06 -2.20
N ALA A 297 3.93 -4.39 -2.30
CA ALA A 297 4.47 -5.63 -1.75
C ALA A 297 4.30 -5.73 -0.22
N LEU A 298 4.54 -4.64 0.52
CA LEU A 298 4.36 -4.59 1.98
C LEU A 298 2.89 -4.78 2.40
N LEU A 299 1.94 -4.29 1.61
CA LEU A 299 0.51 -4.52 1.84
C LEU A 299 0.10 -5.99 1.60
N ARG A 300 0.92 -6.75 0.89
CA ARG A 300 0.68 -8.14 0.48
C ARG A 300 1.53 -9.16 1.23
N ASP A 301 2.23 -8.76 2.29
CA ASP A 301 2.94 -9.71 3.16
C ASP A 301 1.94 -10.74 3.73
N PRO A 302 2.17 -12.06 3.58
CA PRO A 302 1.28 -13.10 4.08
C PRO A 302 1.01 -13.02 5.59
N ARG A 303 1.90 -12.39 6.36
CA ARG A 303 1.76 -12.16 7.80
C ARG A 303 0.92 -10.92 8.14
N GLY A 304 0.50 -10.17 7.13
CA GLY A 304 -0.24 -8.92 7.26
C GLY A 304 0.60 -7.67 6.98
N PRO A 305 -0.04 -6.50 6.73
CA PRO A 305 0.66 -5.30 6.32
C PRO A 305 1.66 -4.77 7.36
N ARG A 306 2.86 -4.41 6.91
CA ARG A 306 3.90 -3.77 7.74
C ARG A 306 3.61 -2.28 7.94
N GLY A 307 2.61 -1.99 8.75
CA GLY A 307 2.01 -0.66 8.92
C GLY A 307 3.00 0.50 9.04
N PRO A 308 4.02 0.45 9.92
CA PRO A 308 5.02 1.51 10.04
C PRO A 308 5.83 1.80 8.78
N ALA A 309 6.21 0.76 8.03
CA ALA A 309 6.90 0.92 6.75
C ALA A 309 5.94 1.45 5.68
N VAL A 310 4.72 0.91 5.60
CA VAL A 310 3.67 1.36 4.67
C VAL A 310 3.38 2.85 4.86
N ALA A 311 3.16 3.32 6.09
CA ALA A 311 2.88 4.72 6.39
C ALA A 311 4.05 5.65 6.04
N ARG A 312 5.29 5.20 6.24
CA ARG A 312 6.49 5.97 5.89
C ARG A 312 6.62 6.13 4.38
N VAL A 313 6.46 5.05 3.62
CA VAL A 313 6.52 5.09 2.15
C VAL A 313 5.34 5.91 1.61
N PHE A 314 4.12 5.75 2.16
CA PHE A 314 2.97 6.59 1.80
C PHE A 314 3.29 8.08 2.01
N ARG A 315 3.86 8.45 3.16
CA ARG A 315 4.25 9.84 3.42
C ARG A 315 5.27 10.36 2.41
N ALA A 316 6.21 9.54 1.96
CA ALA A 316 7.15 9.93 0.91
C ALA A 316 6.44 10.16 -0.44
N LEU A 317 5.50 9.28 -0.81
CA LEU A 317 4.72 9.38 -2.06
C LEU A 317 3.68 10.51 -2.04
N ALA A 318 3.16 10.85 -0.86
CA ALA A 318 2.14 11.88 -0.68
C ALA A 318 2.71 13.31 -0.56
N ARG A 319 4.04 13.46 -0.45
CA ARG A 319 4.68 14.79 -0.42
C ARG A 319 4.51 15.51 -1.77
N GLY A 320 4.07 16.77 -1.70
CA GLY A 320 3.91 17.70 -2.83
C GLY A 320 2.57 17.57 -3.58
N GLU A 321 2.14 18.69 -4.19
CA GLU A 321 0.90 18.83 -4.98
C GLU A 321 1.14 18.57 -6.47
N VAL A 322 0.46 17.58 -7.04
CA VAL A 322 0.70 17.19 -8.44
C VAL A 322 -0.13 18.10 -9.35
N THR A 323 0.24 19.37 -9.41
CA THR A 323 -0.55 20.41 -10.09
C THR A 323 -0.16 20.62 -11.55
N GLY A 324 0.52 19.65 -12.18
CA GLY A 324 0.74 19.69 -13.63
C GLY A 324 1.77 18.69 -14.17
N PRO A 325 1.95 18.66 -15.51
CA PRO A 325 2.91 17.80 -16.21
C PRO A 325 4.38 18.23 -16.04
N ARG A 326 4.64 19.21 -15.17
CA ARG A 326 5.97 19.65 -14.76
C ARG A 326 6.16 19.38 -13.27
N TRP A 327 6.11 18.11 -12.90
CA TRP A 327 6.44 17.69 -11.54
C TRP A 327 7.96 17.72 -11.35
N ASN A 328 8.42 18.55 -10.41
CA ASN A 328 9.83 18.68 -10.05
C ASN A 328 10.13 17.89 -8.77
N SER A 329 10.47 16.61 -8.92
CA SER A 329 11.32 15.90 -7.95
C SER A 329 12.44 15.20 -8.72
N HIS A 330 13.69 15.53 -8.37
CA HIS A 330 14.95 15.38 -9.12
C HIS A 330 15.44 13.92 -9.38
N PRO A 331 16.45 13.72 -10.27
CA PRO A 331 17.12 14.72 -11.11
C PRO A 331 16.97 14.51 -12.63
N GLY A 332 16.56 15.58 -13.32
CA GLY A 332 16.78 15.72 -14.77
C GLY A 332 15.65 16.37 -15.59
N GLY A 333 15.23 17.60 -15.27
CA GLY A 333 14.60 18.48 -16.27
C GLY A 333 13.09 18.33 -16.52
N GLY A 334 12.26 18.80 -15.58
CA GLY A 334 11.02 19.53 -15.89
C GLY A 334 9.89 18.85 -16.69
N ARG A 335 9.86 17.52 -16.83
CA ARG A 335 8.78 16.81 -17.55
C ARG A 335 8.31 15.58 -16.77
N THR A 336 7.03 15.55 -16.40
CA THR A 336 6.39 14.42 -15.75
C THR A 336 6.40 13.22 -16.69
N SER A 337 7.06 12.13 -16.26
CA SER A 337 6.96 10.85 -16.94
C SER A 337 5.74 10.09 -16.45
N LEU A 338 5.04 9.44 -17.37
CA LEU A 338 3.98 8.49 -17.06
C LEU A 338 4.48 7.40 -16.10
N TRP A 339 5.74 6.96 -16.22
CA TRP A 339 6.27 5.91 -15.36
C TRP A 339 6.29 6.33 -13.89
N THR A 340 6.79 7.53 -13.58
CA THR A 340 6.75 8.09 -12.23
C THR A 340 5.32 8.17 -11.69
N LEU A 341 4.39 8.64 -12.55
CA LEU A 341 3.00 8.85 -12.17
C LEU A 341 2.25 7.51 -11.97
N TRP A 342 2.46 6.55 -12.85
CA TRP A 342 1.84 5.23 -12.83
C TRP A 342 2.17 4.48 -11.53
N TRP A 343 3.43 4.40 -11.15
CA TRP A 343 3.82 3.65 -9.96
C TRP A 343 3.23 4.24 -8.68
N ARG A 344 3.19 5.58 -8.62
CA ARG A 344 2.49 6.30 -7.56
C ARG A 344 1.00 5.92 -7.58
N LEU A 345 0.33 6.01 -8.72
CA LEU A 345 -1.10 5.68 -8.87
C LEU A 345 -1.41 4.24 -8.42
N GLU A 346 -0.66 3.24 -8.89
CA GLU A 346 -0.86 1.84 -8.52
C GLU A 346 -0.78 1.66 -6.99
N SER A 347 0.15 2.36 -6.34
CA SER A 347 0.35 2.31 -4.90
C SER A 347 -0.77 3.00 -4.12
N LEU A 348 -1.20 4.17 -4.58
CA LEU A 348 -2.32 4.90 -3.97
C LEU A 348 -3.61 4.09 -4.11
N VAL A 349 -3.86 3.48 -5.27
CA VAL A 349 -5.02 2.60 -5.48
C VAL A 349 -4.94 1.34 -4.62
N ALA A 350 -3.75 0.76 -4.41
CA ALA A 350 -3.61 -0.38 -3.51
C ALA A 350 -4.03 -0.03 -2.07
N LEU A 351 -3.71 1.18 -1.60
CA LEU A 351 -4.10 1.66 -0.26
C LEU A 351 -5.61 1.90 -0.14
N THR A 352 -6.30 2.33 -1.19
CA THR A 352 -7.76 2.54 -1.13
C THR A 352 -8.54 1.23 -1.02
N ARG A 353 -7.90 0.10 -1.33
CA ARG A 353 -8.51 -1.25 -1.25
C ARG A 353 -8.35 -1.92 0.11
N ILE A 354 -7.74 -1.25 1.08
CA ILE A 354 -7.65 -1.77 2.45
C ILE A 354 -9.07 -1.78 3.05
N PRO A 355 -9.64 -2.95 3.38
CA PRO A 355 -11.08 -3.12 3.60
C PRO A 355 -11.63 -2.44 4.86
N LEU A 356 -10.77 -1.93 5.75
CA LEU A 356 -11.17 -1.44 7.07
C LEU A 356 -11.39 0.08 7.15
N ALA A 357 -11.00 0.86 6.14
CA ALA A 357 -11.00 2.33 6.23
C ALA A 357 -11.88 3.02 5.19
N GLY A 358 -12.68 3.99 5.64
CA GLY A 358 -13.44 4.92 4.79
C GLY A 358 -12.58 6.06 4.24
N ARG A 359 -13.10 6.78 3.24
CA ARG A 359 -12.37 7.84 2.50
C ARG A 359 -11.86 9.01 3.35
N ALA A 360 -12.44 9.24 4.53
CA ALA A 360 -12.07 10.34 5.44
C ALA A 360 -11.60 9.85 6.81
N ASP A 361 -11.35 8.55 6.95
CA ASP A 361 -10.81 7.96 8.17
C ASP A 361 -9.30 8.21 8.29
N VAL A 362 -8.77 8.02 9.49
CA VAL A 362 -7.34 8.07 9.77
C VAL A 362 -6.89 6.69 10.24
N LEU A 363 -5.94 6.08 9.52
CA LEU A 363 -5.34 4.80 9.92
C LEU A 363 -4.09 5.08 10.76
N HIS A 364 -4.12 4.57 11.98
CA HIS A 364 -2.95 4.53 12.85
C HIS A 364 -2.37 3.13 12.82
N TRP A 365 -1.14 3.01 12.35
CA TRP A 365 -0.41 1.75 12.34
C TRP A 365 0.46 1.64 13.59
N LEU A 366 0.11 0.71 14.46
CA LEU A 366 0.92 0.29 15.60
C LEU A 366 1.77 -0.93 15.17
N PRO A 367 2.82 -1.30 15.94
CA PRO A 367 3.62 -2.48 15.65
C PRO A 367 2.78 -3.76 15.49
N ASP A 368 1.78 -3.94 16.37
CA ASP A 368 0.99 -5.19 16.45
C ASP A 368 -0.51 -4.97 16.19
N ALA A 369 -0.93 -3.76 15.82
CA ALA A 369 -2.34 -3.43 15.65
C ALA A 369 -2.55 -2.30 14.62
N THR A 370 -3.74 -2.26 14.04
CA THR A 370 -4.18 -1.13 13.21
C THR A 370 -5.44 -0.55 13.81
N ILE A 371 -5.46 0.76 14.04
CA ILE A 371 -6.64 1.46 14.53
C ILE A 371 -7.17 2.33 13.40
N VAL A 372 -8.46 2.17 13.09
CA VAL A 372 -9.18 3.03 12.16
C VAL A 372 -9.95 4.07 12.97
N GLN A 373 -9.43 5.29 13.02
CA GLN A 373 -10.13 6.43 13.59
C GLN A 373 -11.15 6.94 12.57
N ARG A 374 -12.42 6.76 12.88
CA ARG A 374 -13.53 7.11 11.98
C ARG A 374 -13.61 8.62 11.77
N ALA A 375 -14.04 9.03 10.58
CA ALA A 375 -14.14 10.43 10.17
C ALA A 375 -14.82 11.35 11.21
N HIS A 376 -15.91 10.90 11.84
CA HIS A 376 -16.64 11.68 12.85
C HIS A 376 -15.84 11.96 14.13
N ALA A 377 -14.77 11.21 14.38
CA ALA A 377 -13.94 11.30 15.57
C ALA A 377 -12.54 11.86 15.26
N ARG A 378 -12.28 12.34 14.03
CA ARG A 378 -10.96 12.75 13.55
C ARG A 378 -10.29 13.86 14.37
N GLU A 379 -11.09 14.78 14.91
CA GLU A 379 -10.60 15.91 15.72
C GLU A 379 -10.26 15.51 17.16
N LEU A 380 -10.60 14.28 17.57
CA LEU A 380 -10.30 13.78 18.91
C LEU A 380 -8.90 13.16 18.93
N PRO A 381 -8.09 13.41 19.97
CA PRO A 381 -6.81 12.74 20.12
C PRO A 381 -7.03 11.23 20.32
N LEU A 382 -6.19 10.39 19.70
CA LEU A 382 -6.34 8.94 19.73
C LEU A 382 -6.42 8.38 21.15
N ALA A 383 -5.64 8.94 22.09
CA ALA A 383 -5.68 8.55 23.50
C ALA A 383 -7.08 8.70 24.13
N ALA A 384 -7.89 9.68 23.69
CA ALA A 384 -9.26 9.87 24.17
C ALA A 384 -10.24 8.82 23.61
N LEU A 385 -9.89 8.16 22.51
CA LEU A 385 -10.72 7.15 21.85
C LEU A 385 -10.41 5.73 22.31
N LEU A 386 -9.20 5.49 22.83
CA LEU A 386 -8.81 4.18 23.34
C LEU A 386 -9.43 3.93 24.72
N PRO A 387 -10.01 2.74 24.96
CA PRO A 387 -10.54 2.40 26.28
C PRO A 387 -9.39 2.52 27.28
N HIS A 388 -9.50 3.48 28.19
CA HIS A 388 -8.50 3.65 29.22
C HIS A 388 -8.53 2.36 30.05
N HIS A 389 -7.42 1.62 30.06
CA HIS A 389 -7.20 0.67 31.14
C HIS A 389 -7.34 1.48 32.42
N ARG A 390 -8.41 1.23 33.18
CA ARG A 390 -8.57 1.77 34.53
C ARG A 390 -7.39 1.25 35.33
N ARG A 391 -6.25 1.96 35.28
CA ARG A 391 -5.18 1.80 36.24
C ARG A 391 -5.88 1.95 37.57
N LEU A 392 -5.87 0.89 38.37
CA LEU A 392 -6.35 0.94 39.74
C LEU A 392 -5.56 2.05 40.41
N GLU A 393 -6.12 3.25 40.55
CA GLU A 393 -5.50 4.29 41.35
C GLU A 393 -5.54 3.80 42.79
N PRO A 394 -4.42 3.35 43.37
CA PRO A 394 -4.44 2.72 44.69
C PRO A 394 -4.93 3.74 45.73
N VAL A 395 -4.62 5.02 45.54
CA VAL A 395 -5.12 6.13 46.36
C VAL A 395 -6.64 6.28 46.25
N ALA A 396 -7.22 6.17 45.05
CA ALA A 396 -8.67 6.27 44.88
C ALA A 396 -9.39 5.02 45.40
N LEU A 397 -8.80 3.83 45.23
CA LEU A 397 -9.33 2.56 45.77
C LEU A 397 -9.32 2.56 47.30
N VAL A 398 -8.18 2.98 47.91
CA VAL A 398 -8.03 3.14 49.35
C VAL A 398 -8.99 4.20 49.86
N ARG A 399 -9.06 5.39 49.26
CA ARG A 399 -10.01 6.43 49.66
C ARG A 399 -11.47 5.96 49.54
N ARG A 400 -11.78 5.14 48.54
CA ARG A 400 -13.13 4.62 48.31
C ARG A 400 -13.51 3.51 49.28
N HIS A 401 -12.57 2.68 49.72
CA HIS A 401 -12.84 1.50 50.56
C HIS A 401 -12.05 1.48 51.88
N TRP A 402 -11.60 2.65 52.37
CA TRP A 402 -10.69 2.77 53.51
C TRP A 402 -11.23 2.05 54.76
N SER A 403 -12.53 2.15 55.02
CA SER A 403 -13.22 1.55 56.17
C SER A 403 -13.26 0.01 56.09
N ALA A 404 -13.52 -0.53 54.90
CA ALA A 404 -13.51 -1.97 54.64
C ALA A 404 -12.08 -2.55 54.71
N LEU A 405 -11.09 -1.82 54.20
CA LEU A 405 -9.68 -2.20 54.27
C LEU A 405 -9.16 -2.17 55.71
N LEU A 406 -9.54 -1.16 56.49
CA LEU A 406 -9.21 -1.06 57.92
C LEU A 406 -9.84 -2.20 58.72
N LEU A 407 -11.12 -2.51 58.47
CA LEU A 407 -11.81 -3.65 59.08
C LEU A 407 -11.10 -4.97 58.73
N ALA A 408 -10.77 -5.19 57.45
CA ALA A 408 -10.07 -6.39 57.02
C ALA A 408 -8.70 -6.52 57.72
N PHE A 409 -7.95 -5.42 57.83
CA PHE A 409 -6.65 -5.41 58.49
C PHE A 409 -6.76 -5.72 59.99
N ILE A 410 -7.76 -5.17 60.68
CA ILE A 410 -7.99 -5.42 62.11
C ILE A 410 -8.44 -6.87 62.35
N CYS A 411 -9.33 -7.39 61.51
CA CYS A 411 -9.74 -8.80 61.55
C CYS A 411 -8.55 -9.73 61.33
N LEU A 412 -7.70 -9.45 60.33
CA LEU A 412 -6.52 -10.28 60.05
C LEU A 412 -5.50 -10.22 61.19
N GLY A 413 -5.19 -9.02 61.69
CA GLY A 413 -4.24 -8.82 62.77
C GLY A 413 -4.70 -9.44 64.08
N SER A 414 -6.01 -9.34 64.38
CA SER A 414 -6.58 -9.92 65.59
C SER A 414 -6.71 -11.44 65.48
N ALA A 415 -7.04 -11.98 64.30
CA ALA A 415 -7.02 -13.43 64.06
C ALA A 415 -5.60 -14.00 64.21
N LEU A 416 -4.59 -13.31 63.67
CA LEU A 416 -3.18 -13.68 63.84
C LEU A 416 -2.77 -13.65 65.32
N GLY A 417 -3.16 -12.62 66.07
CA GLY A 417 -2.89 -12.51 67.51
C GLY A 417 -3.50 -13.64 68.33
N VAL A 418 -4.72 -14.09 67.98
CA VAL A 418 -5.35 -15.27 68.61
C VAL A 418 -4.61 -16.56 68.25
N THR A 419 -4.23 -16.75 66.99
CA THR A 419 -3.47 -17.96 66.58
C THR A 419 -2.08 -18.04 67.19
N ALA A 420 -1.44 -16.89 67.43
CA ALA A 420 -0.14 -16.79 68.08
C ALA A 420 -0.23 -16.91 69.62
N GLY A 421 -1.44 -17.05 70.18
CA GLY A 421 -1.66 -17.14 71.62
C GLY A 421 -1.40 -15.85 72.39
N ALA A 422 -1.27 -14.72 71.69
CA ALA A 422 -1.02 -13.43 72.34
C ALA A 422 -2.26 -12.94 73.08
N TRP A 423 -3.46 -13.07 72.48
CA TRP A 423 -4.74 -12.57 73.01
C TRP A 423 -5.83 -13.64 72.98
N GLY A 424 -6.89 -13.47 73.78
CA GLY A 424 -8.03 -14.39 73.82
C GLY A 424 -9.09 -14.08 72.75
N TRP A 425 -9.97 -15.05 72.47
CA TRP A 425 -11.12 -14.85 71.57
C TRP A 425 -12.04 -13.69 71.98
N ARG A 426 -12.06 -13.35 73.27
CA ARG A 426 -12.78 -12.19 73.79
C ARG A 426 -12.20 -10.86 73.26
N ASP A 427 -10.87 -10.77 73.18
CA ASP A 427 -10.16 -9.57 72.72
C ASP A 427 -10.32 -9.38 71.21
N PHE A 428 -10.41 -10.48 70.45
CA PHE A 428 -10.77 -10.46 69.04
C PHE A 428 -12.14 -9.84 68.78
N TRP A 429 -13.17 -10.26 69.53
CA TRP A 429 -14.50 -9.69 69.35
C TRP A 429 -14.53 -8.21 69.73
N LEU A 430 -13.82 -7.81 70.79
CA LEU A 430 -13.72 -6.41 71.19
C LEU A 430 -13.00 -5.54 70.15
N SER A 431 -11.98 -6.06 69.47
CA SER A 431 -11.23 -5.29 68.46
C SER A 431 -12.00 -5.11 67.14
N VAL A 432 -12.94 -6.00 66.82
CA VAL A 432 -13.66 -6.01 65.52
C VAL A 432 -15.02 -5.28 65.57
N ILE A 433 -15.66 -5.17 66.75
CA ILE A 433 -16.99 -4.53 66.89
C ILE A 433 -17.00 -3.06 66.42
N LEU A 434 -16.07 -2.23 66.90
CA LEU A 434 -16.03 -0.80 66.56
C LEU A 434 -15.73 -0.58 65.05
N PRO A 435 -14.76 -1.29 64.43
CA PRO A 435 -14.54 -1.25 62.98
C PRO A 435 -15.73 -1.70 62.14
N ILE A 436 -16.48 -2.72 62.57
CA ILE A 436 -17.71 -3.17 61.88
C ILE A 436 -18.75 -2.03 61.87
N VAL A 437 -18.97 -1.38 63.01
CA VAL A 437 -19.91 -0.26 63.13
C VAL A 437 -19.48 0.89 62.23
N LEU A 438 -18.18 1.25 62.23
CA LEU A 438 -17.65 2.31 61.37
C LEU A 438 -17.79 1.99 59.88
N ALA A 439 -17.53 0.75 59.46
CA ALA A 439 -17.70 0.32 58.07
C ALA A 439 -19.18 0.34 57.64
N MET A 440 -20.11 -0.08 58.50
CA MET A 440 -21.55 -0.02 58.21
C MET A 440 -22.05 1.42 58.08
N VAL A 441 -21.57 2.34 58.93
CA VAL A 441 -21.92 3.76 58.86
C VAL A 441 -21.36 4.41 57.60
N ASP A 442 -20.10 4.17 57.26
CA ASP A 442 -19.46 4.69 56.05
C ASP A 442 -20.17 4.21 54.77
N GLU A 443 -20.56 2.93 54.72
CA GLU A 443 -21.28 2.37 53.58
C GLU A 443 -22.72 2.92 53.45
N SER A 444 -23.39 3.14 54.59
CA SER A 444 -24.71 3.80 54.62
C SER A 444 -24.64 5.26 54.15
N LEU A 445 -23.59 6.00 54.54
CA LEU A 445 -23.36 7.37 54.10
C LEU A 445 -23.05 7.46 52.60
N LYS A 446 -22.29 6.50 52.05
CA LYS A 446 -22.03 6.42 50.60
C LYS A 446 -23.29 6.14 49.80
N ARG A 447 -24.14 5.21 50.26
CA ARG A 447 -25.45 4.91 49.62
C ARG A 447 -26.37 6.12 49.60
N ARG A 448 -26.41 6.91 50.67
CA ARG A 448 -27.19 8.17 50.72
C ARG A 448 -26.65 9.23 49.77
N ARG A 449 -25.33 9.38 49.65
CA ARG A 449 -24.70 10.33 48.72
C ARG A 449 -24.89 9.98 47.24
N GLY A 450 -25.01 8.69 46.90
CA GLY A 450 -25.28 8.22 45.54
C GLY A 450 -26.73 8.41 45.06
N SER A 451 -27.66 8.80 45.94
CA SER A 451 -29.09 8.99 45.62
C SER A 451 -29.51 10.44 45.34
N ARG A 452 -28.56 11.38 45.30
CA ARG A 452 -28.83 12.74 44.82
C ARG A 452 -28.74 12.74 43.29
N ASP A 453 -29.89 12.72 42.63
CA ASP A 453 -29.99 13.03 41.21
C ASP A 453 -29.33 14.39 40.91
N PRO A 454 -28.68 14.56 39.74
CA PRO A 454 -28.14 15.85 39.34
C PRO A 454 -29.27 16.88 39.18
N PRO A 455 -29.02 18.18 39.45
CA PRO A 455 -30.01 19.21 39.19
C PRO A 455 -30.34 19.24 37.69
N LEU A 456 -31.63 19.26 37.36
CA LEU A 456 -32.11 19.57 36.02
C LEU A 456 -31.68 21.00 35.68
N ASP A 457 -30.95 21.16 34.57
CA ASP A 457 -30.57 22.47 34.04
C ASP A 457 -31.83 23.30 33.73
N PRO A 458 -31.89 24.58 34.13
CA PRO A 458 -32.95 25.48 33.71
C PRO A 458 -32.70 25.93 32.25
N THR A 459 -33.66 25.55 31.40
CA THR A 459 -34.06 26.06 30.06
C THR A 459 -33.15 27.07 29.35
#